data_AF-A0A497W6N8-F1
#
_entry.id   AF-A0A497W6N8-F1
#
_cell.length_a   1.000
_cell.length_b   1.000
_cell.length_c   1.000
_cell.angle_alpha   90.00
_cell.angle_beta   90.00
_cell.angle_gamma   90.00
#
_symmetry.space_group_name_H-M   'P 1'
#
loop_
_entity.id
_entity.type
_entity.pdbx_description
1 polymer ?
#
loop_
_entity_poly.entity_id
_entity_poly.type
_entity_poly.pdbx_seq_one_letter_code
_entity_poly.pdbx_strand_id
1 'polypeptide(L)' 'METEVAAINKDFILPQPVEVRIERCDEANAFYDPESVSITLCTEFVGHLEDLYQTLELP' A
#
# COMPACT_ATOMS: atom_id res chain seq x y z
N MET A 1 2.79 -3.35 -10.27
CA MET A 1 2.69 -3.83 -8.89
C MET A 1 3.47 -5.12 -8.64
N GLU A 2 3.33 -6.16 -9.48
CA GLU A 2 4.09 -7.42 -9.29
C GLU A 2 5.60 -7.21 -9.17
N THR A 3 6.16 -6.27 -9.95
CA THR A 3 7.58 -5.89 -9.87
C THR A 3 7.96 -5.29 -8.52
N GLU A 4 7.10 -4.46 -7.92
CA GLU A 4 7.35 -3.84 -6.60
C GLU A 4 7.31 -4.88 -5.50
N VAL A 5 6.32 -5.79 -5.54
CA VAL A 5 6.23 -6.91 -4.60
C VAL A 5 7.47 -7.83 -4.71
N ALA A 6 7.93 -8.11 -5.93
CA ALA A 6 9.14 -8.89 -6.14
C ALA A 6 10.40 -8.20 -5.62
N ALA A 7 10.52 -6.88 -5.78
CA ALA A 7 11.62 -6.09 -5.25
C ALA A 7 11.62 -6.12 -3.70
N ILE A 8 10.48 -5.89 -3.08
CA ILE A 8 10.33 -5.94 -1.61
C ILE A 8 10.67 -7.33 -1.08
N ASN A 9 10.19 -8.40 -1.72
CA ASN A 9 10.47 -9.78 -1.31
C ASN A 9 11.96 -10.16 -1.42
N LYS A 10 12.74 -9.43 -2.23
CA LYS A 10 14.20 -9.61 -2.30
C LYS A 10 14.90 -9.00 -1.09
N ASP A 11 14.39 -7.87 -0.60
CA ASP A 11 15.02 -7.10 0.47
C ASP A 11 14.51 -7.51 1.86
N PHE A 12 13.27 -7.99 1.94
CA PHE A 12 12.59 -8.35 3.20
C PHE A 12 12.06 -9.77 3.16
N ILE A 13 12.46 -10.57 4.15
CA ILE A 13 11.90 -11.90 4.41
C ILE A 13 11.07 -11.80 5.68
N LEU A 14 9.76 -11.97 5.55
CA LEU A 14 8.83 -11.96 6.67
C LEU A 14 8.61 -13.39 7.20
N PRO A 15 8.22 -13.56 8.49
CA PRO A 15 8.01 -14.88 9.09
C PRO A 15 6.95 -15.74 8.38
N GLN A 16 6.04 -15.11 7.65
CA GLN A 16 5.01 -15.75 6.84
C GLN A 16 4.66 -14.85 5.64
N PRO A 17 4.07 -15.41 4.57
CA PRO A 17 3.58 -14.61 3.45
C PRO A 17 2.54 -13.60 3.92
N VAL A 18 2.65 -12.36 3.43
CA VAL A 18 1.66 -11.31 3.62
C VAL A 18 1.02 -11.04 2.27
N GLU A 19 -0.30 -11.16 2.19
CA GLU A 19 -1.04 -10.88 0.96
C GLU A 19 -1.18 -9.37 0.76
N VAL A 20 -1.08 -8.90 -0.49
CA VAL A 20 -1.33 -7.49 -0.83
C VAL A 20 -2.56 -7.42 -1.72
N ARG A 21 -3.57 -6.65 -1.28
CA ARG A 21 -4.84 -6.45 -2.00
C ARG A 21 -5.00 -5.01 -2.43
N ILE A 22 -5.59 -4.81 -3.61
CA ILE A 22 -6.01 -3.49 -4.10
C ILE A 22 -7.53 -3.50 -4.18
N GLU A 23 -8.16 -2.64 -3.39
CA GLU A 23 -9.61 -2.62 -3.25
C GLU A 23 -10.14 -1.19 -3.16
N ARG A 24 -11.45 -1.04 -3.35
CA ARG A 24 -12.14 0.23 -3.11
C ARG A 24 -12.59 0.27 -1.64
N CYS A 25 -12.25 1.33 -0.91
CA CYS A 25 -12.52 1.41 0.53
C CYS A 25 -13.39 2.61 0.95
N ASP A 26 -13.80 3.46 -0.01
CA ASP A 26 -14.50 4.73 0.22
C ASP A 26 -13.69 5.79 1.01
N GLU A 27 -12.45 5.48 1.39
CA GLU A 27 -11.50 6.38 2.04
C GLU A 27 -10.08 6.14 1.51
N ALA A 28 -9.28 7.21 1.44
CA ALA A 28 -7.87 7.14 1.10
C ALA A 28 -7.06 6.54 2.26
N ASN A 29 -6.86 5.22 2.23
CA ASN A 29 -6.20 4.51 3.31
C ASN A 29 -5.31 3.34 2.82
N ALA A 30 -4.45 2.86 3.69
CA ALA A 30 -3.72 1.60 3.53
C ALA A 30 -3.45 1.01 4.91
N PHE A 31 -3.87 -0.24 5.14
CA PHE A 31 -3.78 -0.85 6.46
C PHE A 31 -3.45 -2.34 6.41
N TYR A 32 -2.88 -2.83 7.51
CA TYR A 32 -2.62 -4.25 7.74
C TYR A 32 -3.73 -4.86 8.58
N ASP A 33 -4.26 -5.99 8.15
CA ASP A 33 -5.21 -6.81 8.90
C ASP A 33 -4.51 -8.07 9.45
N PRO A 34 -4.39 -8.21 10.79
CA PRO A 34 -3.76 -9.36 11.41
C PRO A 34 -4.59 -10.64 11.33
N GLU A 35 -5.92 -10.56 11.14
CA GLU A 35 -6.76 -11.76 11.04
C GLU A 35 -6.54 -12.48 9.71
N SER A 36 -6.45 -11.71 8.62
CA SER A 36 -6.21 -12.25 7.28
C SER A 36 -4.74 -12.23 6.83
N VAL A 37 -3.83 -11.67 7.64
CA VAL A 37 -2.39 -11.48 7.33
C VAL A 37 -2.24 -10.81 5.95
N SER A 38 -2.91 -9.67 5.79
CA SER A 38 -2.94 -8.96 4.52
C SER A 38 -2.76 -7.46 4.69
N ILE A 39 -2.25 -6.81 3.64
CA ILE A 39 -2.22 -5.36 3.49
C ILE A 39 -3.23 -5.01 2.41
N THR A 40 -4.21 -4.18 2.75
CA THR A 40 -5.14 -3.60 1.78
C THR A 40 -4.69 -2.18 1.44
N LEU A 41 -4.44 -1.94 0.16
CA LEU A 41 -4.18 -0.62 -0.42
C LEU A 41 -5.47 -0.14 -1.09
N CYS A 42 -6.07 0.91 -0.53
CA CYS A 42 -7.29 1.48 -1.09
C CYS A 42 -6.97 2.26 -2.37
N THR A 43 -7.77 2.07 -3.42
CA THR A 43 -7.55 2.71 -4.72
C THR A 43 -7.50 4.25 -4.64
N GLU A 44 -8.24 4.82 -3.69
CA GLU A 44 -8.30 6.25 -3.39
C GLU A 44 -6.99 6.81 -2.82
N PHE A 45 -6.15 5.95 -2.25
CA PHE A 45 -4.94 6.36 -1.53
C PHE A 45 -3.88 6.96 -2.45
N VAL A 46 -3.77 6.47 -3.69
CA VAL A 46 -2.80 7.00 -4.66
C VAL A 46 -3.08 8.48 -4.96
N GLY A 47 -4.32 8.83 -5.29
CA GLY A 47 -4.70 10.22 -5.56
C GLY A 47 -4.47 11.12 -4.34
N HIS A 48 -4.76 10.63 -3.14
CA HIS A 48 -4.46 11.38 -1.92
C HIS A 48 -2.97 11.66 -1.72
N LEU A 49 -2.10 10.68 -2.01
CA LEU A 49 -0.65 10.87 -1.93
C LEU A 49 -0.14 11.84 -3.00
N GLU A 50 -0.70 11.83 -4.21
CA GLU A 50 -0.38 12.80 -5.27
C GLU A 50 -0.78 14.22 -4.86
N ASP A 51 -1.96 14.41 -4.29
CA ASP A 51 -2.43 15.69 -3.76
C ASP A 51 -1.54 16.18 -2.62
N LEU A 52 -1.18 15.28 -1.70
CA LEU A 52 -0.25 15.59 -0.60
C LEU A 52 1.13 15.98 -1.13
N TYR A 53 1.64 15.28 -2.14
CA TYR A 53 2.92 15.59 -2.76
C TYR A 53 2.91 17.00 -3.35
N GLN A 54 1.89 17.34 -4.15
CA GLN A 54 1.72 18.69 -4.70
C GLN A 54 1.54 19.77 -3.62
N THR A 55 0.92 19.42 -2.49
CA THR A 55 0.64 20.36 -1.40
C THR A 55 1.86 20.56 -0.47
N LEU A 56 2.63 19.51 -0.23
CA LEU A 56 3.76 19.50 0.72
C LEU A 56 5.09 19.86 0.05
N GLU A 57 5.17 19.79 -1.28
CA GLU A 57 6.21 20.48 -2.05
C GLU A 57 5.93 22.00 -2.06
N LEU A 58 6.34 22.64 -0.95
CA LEU A 58 6.92 23.99 -1.02
C LEU A 58 8.08 23.96 -2.04
N PRO A 59 8.27 25.06 -2.78
CA PRO A 59 7.80 25.32 -4.16
C PRO A 59 8.02 24.22 -5.21
#